data_AF-A0A947J6E2-F1
#
_entry.id   AF-A0A947J6E2-F1
#
_cell.length_a   1.000
_cell.length_b   1.000
_cell.length_c   1.000
_cell.angle_alpha   90.00
_cell.angle_beta   90.00
_cell.angle_gamma   90.00
#
_symmetry.space_group_name_H-M   'P 1'
#
loop_
_entity.id
_entity.type
_entity.pdbx_description
1 polymer ?
#
loop_
_entity_poly.entity_id
_entity_poly.type
_entity_poly.pdbx_seq_one_letter_code
_entity_poly.pdbx_strand_id
1 'polypeptide(L)'
;IHRNPYEVFLSTRHMHRTVLPRSRLQSIVPAKLEAHVLQFYDQLMHRFLADRSLIPPDNLIEVRFEDLETSPLDQLRRLYDGLRLPGFATAEPGFRSYLESVSGYRKNEYALDGDTIEKVNAQWPFAFEAWGYERLERPPQSAWVQRPVGAA
;
A
#
# COMPACT_ATOMS: atom_id res chain seq x y z
N ILE A 1 4.90 -0.64 7.49
CA ILE A 1 3.61 -1.13 6.94
C ILE A 1 3.89 -1.73 5.57
N HIS A 2 3.33 -2.90 5.27
CA HIS A 2 3.33 -3.47 3.91
C HIS A 2 1.89 -3.62 3.43
N ARG A 3 1.68 -3.57 2.12
CA ARG A 3 0.37 -3.62 1.47
C ARG A 3 0.51 -4.38 0.14
N ASN A 4 -0.59 -4.92 -0.38
CA ASN A 4 -0.60 -5.54 -1.69
C ASN A 4 0.11 -4.66 -2.75
N PRO A 5 1.12 -5.19 -3.48
CA PRO A 5 1.91 -4.37 -4.41
C PRO A 5 1.08 -3.70 -5.52
N TYR A 6 0.02 -4.34 -6.02
CA TYR A 6 -0.86 -3.72 -7.03
C TYR A 6 -1.58 -2.48 -6.47
N GLU A 7 -2.07 -2.60 -5.24
CA GLU A 7 -2.74 -1.51 -4.52
C GLU A 7 -1.81 -0.33 -4.25
N VAL A 8 -0.53 -0.61 -3.95
CA VAL A 8 0.51 0.42 -3.80
C VAL A 8 0.72 1.16 -5.12
N PHE A 9 0.92 0.44 -6.23
CA PHE A 9 1.13 1.06 -7.54
C PHE A 9 -0.05 1.95 -7.94
N LEU A 10 -1.27 1.43 -7.82
CA LEU A 10 -2.49 2.14 -8.20
C LEU A 10 -2.71 3.40 -7.33
N SER A 11 -2.48 3.29 -6.02
CA SER A 11 -2.61 4.41 -5.10
C SER A 11 -1.57 5.50 -5.37
N THR A 12 -0.30 5.14 -5.59
CA THR A 12 0.76 6.10 -5.88
C THR A 12 0.56 6.74 -7.25
N ARG A 13 0.13 5.98 -8.27
CA ARG A 13 -0.24 6.50 -9.59
C ARG A 13 -1.38 7.53 -9.49
N HIS A 14 -2.42 7.22 -8.71
CA HIS A 14 -3.53 8.15 -8.47
C HIS A 14 -3.06 9.41 -7.73
N MET A 15 -2.30 9.26 -6.65
CA MET A 15 -1.73 10.39 -5.90
C MET A 15 -0.96 11.33 -6.83
N HIS A 16 -0.07 10.80 -7.67
CA HIS A 16 0.68 11.62 -8.59
C HIS A 16 -0.21 12.31 -9.64
N ARG A 17 -1.23 11.64 -10.18
CA ARG A 17 -2.19 12.25 -11.12
C ARG A 17 -3.00 13.37 -10.48
N THR A 18 -3.30 13.29 -9.18
CA THR A 18 -4.13 14.27 -8.46
C THR A 18 -3.31 15.43 -7.88
N VAL A 19 -2.10 15.16 -7.39
CA VAL A 19 -1.29 16.13 -6.62
C VAL A 19 -0.24 16.83 -7.49
N LEU A 20 0.47 16.11 -8.36
CA LEU A 20 1.56 16.72 -9.14
C LEU A 20 1.11 17.83 -10.10
N PRO A 21 -0.09 17.80 -10.73
CA PRO A 21 -0.50 18.91 -11.59
C PRO A 21 -0.57 20.26 -10.89
N ARG A 22 -0.74 20.27 -9.56
CA ARG A 22 -0.80 21.49 -8.74
C ARG A 22 0.58 22.03 -8.32
N SER A 23 1.63 21.22 -8.47
CA SER A 23 2.98 21.52 -7.93
C SER A 23 4.11 21.36 -8.95
N ARG A 24 3.82 20.90 -10.18
CA ARG A 24 4.83 20.71 -11.23
C ARG A 24 5.17 22.03 -11.94
N LEU A 25 6.46 22.24 -12.18
CA LEU A 25 6.97 23.36 -13.00
C LEU A 25 7.03 23.03 -14.50
N GLN A 26 6.87 21.75 -14.86
CA GLN A 26 6.92 21.27 -16.24
C GLN A 26 5.87 20.18 -16.49
N SER A 27 5.43 20.05 -17.74
CA SER A 27 4.58 18.94 -18.16
C SER A 27 5.35 17.62 -18.11
N ILE A 28 4.74 16.62 -17.50
CA ILE A 28 5.27 15.25 -17.43
C ILE A 28 4.25 14.33 -18.09
N VAL A 29 4.69 13.52 -19.05
CA VAL A 29 3.83 12.55 -19.71
C VAL A 29 3.47 11.40 -18.75
N PRO A 30 2.22 10.88 -18.78
CA PRO A 30 1.78 9.85 -17.83
C PRO A 30 2.67 8.60 -17.79
N ALA A 31 3.17 8.14 -18.93
CA ALA A 31 4.04 6.97 -19.00
C ALA A 31 5.36 7.16 -18.21
N LYS A 32 5.94 8.37 -18.25
CA LYS A 32 7.15 8.69 -17.49
C LYS A 32 6.88 8.69 -15.99
N LEU A 33 5.71 9.15 -15.59
CA LEU A 33 5.29 9.12 -14.19
C LEU A 33 5.11 7.69 -13.68
N GLU A 34 4.47 6.81 -14.46
CA GLU A 34 4.34 5.39 -14.10
C GLU A 34 5.71 4.71 -14.00
N ALA A 35 6.61 4.94 -14.96
CA ALA A 35 7.97 4.40 -14.92
C ALA A 35 8.72 4.86 -13.65
N HIS A 36 8.58 6.13 -13.26
CA HIS A 36 9.15 6.64 -12.03
C HIS A 36 8.57 5.94 -10.79
N VAL A 37 7.25 5.73 -10.71
CA VAL A 37 6.65 5.00 -9.58
C VAL A 37 7.25 3.61 -9.43
N LEU A 38 7.34 2.86 -10.54
CA LEU A 38 7.94 1.52 -10.57
C LEU A 38 9.39 1.55 -10.08
N GLN A 39 10.21 2.45 -10.63
CA GLN A 39 11.62 2.56 -10.31
C GLN A 39 11.87 3.01 -8.85
N PHE A 40 11.16 4.02 -8.36
CA PHE A 40 11.40 4.54 -7.01
C PHE A 40 11.02 3.54 -5.93
N TYR A 41 9.88 2.84 -6.08
CA TYR A 41 9.49 1.81 -5.13
C TYR A 41 10.47 0.65 -5.13
N ASP A 42 10.91 0.22 -6.32
CA ASP A 42 11.92 -0.83 -6.48
C ASP A 42 13.20 -0.50 -5.70
N GLN A 43 13.79 0.67 -5.95
CA GLN A 43 15.03 1.09 -5.29
C GLN A 43 14.87 1.24 -3.77
N LEU A 44 13.78 1.88 -3.33
CA LEU A 44 13.53 2.12 -1.91
C LEU A 44 13.34 0.81 -1.15
N MET A 45 12.52 -0.09 -1.68
CA MET A 45 12.17 -1.32 -0.97
C MET A 45 13.29 -2.34 -1.01
N HIS A 46 14.05 -2.45 -2.11
CA HIS A 46 15.26 -3.28 -2.11
C HIS A 46 16.26 -2.83 -1.05
N ARG A 47 16.46 -1.51 -0.92
CA ARG A 47 17.34 -0.97 0.13
C ARG A 47 16.81 -1.30 1.53
N PHE A 48 15.52 -1.08 1.76
CA PHE A 48 14.89 -1.42 3.04
C PHE A 48 15.04 -2.91 3.38
N LEU A 49 14.75 -3.80 2.42
CA LEU A 49 14.81 -5.25 2.64
C LEU A 49 16.23 -5.74 2.92
N ALA A 50 17.24 -5.18 2.25
CA ALA A 50 18.64 -5.50 2.50
C ALA A 50 19.08 -5.07 3.91
N ASP A 51 18.71 -3.85 4.31
CA ASP A 51 19.08 -3.29 5.62
C ASP A 51 18.19 -3.78 6.77
N ARG A 52 17.05 -4.41 6.48
CA ARG A 52 16.06 -4.84 7.48
C ARG A 52 16.68 -5.65 8.61
N SER A 53 17.60 -6.54 8.27
CA SER A 53 18.31 -7.42 9.22
C SER A 53 19.24 -6.68 10.18
N LEU A 54 19.59 -5.43 9.89
CA LEU A 54 20.42 -4.58 10.73
C LEU A 54 19.63 -3.94 11.87
N ILE A 55 18.29 -3.98 11.82
CA ILE A 55 17.42 -3.41 12.85
C ILE A 55 17.19 -4.47 13.93
N PRO A 56 17.41 -4.16 15.22
CA PRO A 56 17.12 -5.10 16.31
C PRO A 56 15.66 -5.57 16.27
N PRO A 57 15.37 -6.85 16.58
CA PRO A 57 14.00 -7.39 16.53
C PRO A 57 12.97 -6.60 17.35
N ASP A 58 13.38 -6.06 18.50
CA ASP A 58 12.52 -5.26 19.38
C ASP A 58 12.31 -3.80 18.87
N ASN A 59 12.96 -3.42 17.76
CA ASN A 59 12.94 -2.07 17.20
C ASN A 59 12.25 -2.00 15.83
N LEU A 60 11.74 -3.11 15.30
CA LEU A 60 11.00 -3.15 14.04
C LEU A 60 9.77 -4.04 14.16
N ILE A 61 8.60 -3.47 13.86
CA ILE A 61 7.39 -4.24 13.61
C ILE A 61 6.86 -3.89 12.23
N GLU A 62 6.62 -4.94 11.45
CA GLU A 62 5.94 -4.84 10.17
C GLU A 62 4.45 -5.17 10.37
N VAL A 63 3.61 -4.27 9.87
CA VAL A 63 2.16 -4.37 9.93
C VAL A 63 1.61 -4.46 8.52
N ARG A 64 0.81 -5.49 8.28
CA ARG A 64 0.04 -5.65 7.06
C ARG A 64 -1.09 -4.63 7.05
N PHE A 65 -1.22 -3.87 5.96
CA PHE A 65 -2.23 -2.83 5.84
C PHE A 65 -3.64 -3.39 5.97
N GLU A 66 -3.91 -4.54 5.36
CA GLU A 66 -5.24 -5.16 5.41
C GLU A 66 -5.62 -5.62 6.84
N ASP A 67 -4.64 -6.03 7.65
CA ASP A 67 -4.85 -6.38 9.06
C ASP A 67 -5.11 -5.12 9.91
N LEU A 68 -4.45 -4.01 9.57
CA LEU A 68 -4.68 -2.72 10.22
C LEU A 68 -6.07 -2.16 9.89
N GLU A 69 -6.57 -2.39 8.68
CA GLU A 69 -7.95 -2.01 8.30
C GLU A 69 -8.98 -2.84 9.05
N THR A 70 -8.75 -4.15 9.16
CA THR A 70 -9.73 -5.10 9.74
C THR A 70 -9.72 -5.07 11.27
N SER A 71 -8.55 -4.91 11.89
CA SER A 71 -8.35 -5.03 13.34
C SER A 71 -7.38 -3.97 13.88
N PRO A 72 -7.69 -2.66 13.71
CA PRO A 72 -6.76 -1.58 14.02
C PRO A 72 -6.30 -1.56 15.49
N LEU A 73 -7.21 -1.77 16.45
CA LEU A 73 -6.86 -1.77 17.88
C LEU A 73 -5.96 -2.94 18.25
N ASP A 74 -6.18 -4.11 17.66
CA ASP A 74 -5.35 -5.28 17.92
C ASP A 74 -3.94 -5.09 17.33
N GLN A 75 -3.84 -4.50 16.13
CA GLN A 75 -2.54 -4.14 15.56
C GLN A 75 -1.83 -3.07 16.41
N LEU A 76 -2.55 -2.07 16.94
CA LEU A 76 -1.97 -1.07 17.84
C LEU A 76 -1.48 -1.69 19.15
N ARG A 77 -2.24 -2.63 19.73
CA ARG A 77 -1.81 -3.34 20.95
C ARG A 77 -0.54 -4.16 20.69
N ARG A 78 -0.53 -4.95 19.62
CA ARG A 78 0.64 -5.71 19.16
C ARG A 78 1.86 -4.81 18.93
N LEU A 79 1.66 -3.61 18.37
CA LEU A 79 2.72 -2.63 18.18
C LEU A 79 3.31 -2.14 19.51
N TYR A 80 2.46 -1.78 20.46
CA TYR A 80 2.90 -1.36 21.79
C TYR A 80 3.67 -2.48 22.51
N ASP A 81 3.13 -3.70 22.49
CA ASP A 81 3.75 -4.84 23.15
C ASP A 81 5.11 -5.19 22.52
N GLY A 82 5.18 -5.30 21.19
CA GLY A 82 6.40 -5.71 20.52
C GLY A 82 7.51 -4.65 20.53
N LEU A 83 7.16 -3.36 20.54
CA LEU A 83 8.12 -2.26 20.71
C LEU A 83 8.39 -1.91 22.18
N ARG A 84 7.76 -2.63 23.12
CA ARG A 84 7.83 -2.38 24.57
C ARG A 84 7.48 -0.92 24.94
N LEU A 85 6.50 -0.34 24.25
CA LEU A 85 6.01 1.00 24.53
C LEU A 85 5.03 0.95 25.73
N PRO A 86 5.25 1.75 26.78
CA PRO A 86 4.32 1.82 27.89
C PRO A 86 3.07 2.62 27.51
N GLY A 87 2.02 2.51 28.31
CA GLY A 87 0.87 3.42 28.25
C GLY A 87 -0.26 3.05 27.28
N PHE A 88 -0.28 1.82 26.75
CA PHE A 88 -1.37 1.39 25.86
C PHE A 88 -2.76 1.55 26.50
N ALA A 89 -2.93 1.12 27.75
CA ALA A 89 -4.21 1.23 28.47
C ALA A 89 -4.71 2.68 28.60
N THR A 90 -3.78 3.63 28.71
CA THR A 90 -4.11 5.07 28.76
C THR A 90 -4.43 5.62 27.38
N ALA A 91 -3.77 5.13 26.32
CA ALA A 91 -3.97 5.58 24.94
C ALA A 91 -5.20 4.94 24.25
N GLU A 92 -5.58 3.71 24.65
CA GLU A 92 -6.64 2.91 24.01
C GLU A 92 -7.97 3.68 23.88
N PRO A 93 -8.48 4.40 24.90
CA PRO A 93 -9.70 5.19 24.76
C PRO A 93 -9.61 6.25 23.65
N GLY A 94 -8.45 6.90 23.51
CA GLY A 94 -8.19 7.88 22.45
C GLY A 94 -8.17 7.23 21.06
N PHE A 95 -7.54 6.05 20.93
CA PHE A 95 -7.56 5.29 19.69
C PHE A 95 -8.98 4.86 19.31
N ARG A 96 -9.79 4.39 20.26
CA ARG A 96 -11.19 4.03 20.03
C ARG A 96 -12.01 5.22 19.52
N SER A 97 -11.90 6.35 20.22
CA SER A 97 -12.60 7.58 19.84
C SER A 97 -12.21 8.04 18.41
N TYR A 98 -10.93 7.95 18.06
CA TYR A 98 -10.48 8.27 16.70
C TYR A 98 -11.03 7.30 15.67
N LEU A 99 -10.98 5.99 15.93
CA LEU A 99 -11.47 4.96 15.01
C LEU A 99 -12.97 5.08 14.77
N GLU A 100 -13.76 5.41 15.79
CA GLU A 100 -15.17 5.74 15.67
C GLU A 100 -15.39 6.95 14.74
N SER A 101 -14.57 8.00 14.88
CA SER A 101 -14.66 9.21 14.05
C SER A 101 -14.35 8.96 12.57
N VAL A 102 -13.58 7.93 12.23
CA VAL A 102 -13.21 7.58 10.84
C VAL A 102 -13.93 6.35 10.30
N SER A 103 -14.87 5.77 11.05
CA SER A 103 -15.59 4.54 10.69
C SER A 103 -16.35 4.62 9.35
N GLY A 104 -16.72 5.82 8.91
CA GLY A 104 -17.38 6.05 7.62
C GLY A 104 -16.44 6.29 6.44
N TYR A 105 -15.11 6.26 6.65
CA TYR A 105 -14.15 6.54 5.59
C TYR A 105 -14.19 5.48 4.50
N ARG A 106 -14.35 5.92 3.25
CA ARG A 106 -14.28 5.06 2.07
C ARG A 106 -12.95 5.22 1.38
N LYS A 107 -12.21 4.13 1.28
CA LYS A 107 -10.98 4.06 0.51
C LYS A 107 -11.29 4.21 -0.98
N ASN A 108 -10.33 4.77 -1.72
CA ASN A 108 -10.40 4.80 -3.17
C ASN A 108 -10.34 3.38 -3.74
N GLU A 109 -11.29 3.06 -4.62
CA GLU A 109 -11.24 1.86 -5.45
C GLU A 109 -10.58 2.19 -6.79
N TYR A 110 -9.68 1.32 -7.23
CA TYR A 110 -8.94 1.49 -8.47
C TYR A 110 -9.21 0.31 -9.39
N ALA A 111 -9.46 0.59 -10.66
CA ALA A 111 -9.52 -0.46 -11.67
C ALA A 111 -8.13 -1.06 -11.87
N LEU A 112 -8.01 -2.37 -11.69
CA LEU A 112 -6.81 -3.14 -11.99
C LEU A 112 -6.93 -3.72 -13.40
N ASP A 113 -6.00 -3.36 -14.28
CA ASP A 113 -5.91 -3.85 -15.65
C ASP A 113 -4.72 -4.79 -15.84
N GLY A 114 -4.76 -5.60 -16.92
CA GLY A 114 -3.73 -6.58 -17.21
C GLY A 114 -2.33 -5.99 -17.43
N ASP A 115 -2.24 -4.76 -17.97
CA ASP A 115 -0.96 -4.06 -18.16
C ASP A 115 -0.32 -3.69 -16.80
N THR A 116 -1.13 -3.25 -15.85
CA THR A 116 -0.70 -2.99 -14.47
C THR A 116 -0.24 -4.29 -13.79
N ILE A 117 -0.97 -5.39 -13.97
CA ILE A 117 -0.58 -6.70 -13.43
C ILE A 117 0.79 -7.11 -13.97
N GLU A 118 1.00 -7.04 -15.29
CA GLU A 118 2.27 -7.40 -15.94
C GLU A 118 3.43 -6.53 -15.45
N LYS A 119 3.25 -5.20 -15.43
CA LYS A 119 4.28 -4.25 -14.97
C LYS A 119 4.69 -4.51 -13.53
N VAL A 120 3.72 -4.65 -12.63
CA VAL A 120 3.99 -4.86 -11.19
C VAL A 120 4.60 -6.24 -10.94
N ASN A 121 4.14 -7.29 -11.63
CA ASN A 121 4.73 -8.64 -11.53
C ASN A 121 6.18 -8.68 -12.00
N ALA A 122 6.47 -7.99 -13.10
CA ALA A 122 7.80 -7.97 -13.69
C ALA A 122 8.79 -7.15 -12.85
N GLN A 123 8.35 -6.00 -12.31
CA GLN A 123 9.24 -5.06 -11.63
C GLN A 123 9.32 -5.29 -10.12
N TRP A 124 8.24 -5.72 -9.46
CA TRP A 124 8.20 -5.87 -8.01
C TRP A 124 7.97 -7.32 -7.52
N PRO A 125 8.53 -8.37 -8.16
CA PRO A 125 8.33 -9.75 -7.68
C PRO A 125 8.82 -9.93 -6.23
N PHE A 126 9.88 -9.22 -5.87
CA PHE A 126 10.46 -9.22 -4.52
C PHE A 126 9.44 -8.85 -3.43
N ALA A 127 8.49 -7.94 -3.73
CA ALA A 127 7.53 -7.45 -2.76
C ALA A 127 6.48 -8.53 -2.43
N PHE A 128 6.05 -9.28 -3.44
CA PHE A 128 5.16 -10.42 -3.25
C PHE A 128 5.83 -11.50 -2.40
N GLU A 129 7.08 -11.81 -2.70
CA GLU A 129 7.86 -12.82 -2.00
C GLU A 129 8.18 -12.42 -0.55
N ALA A 130 8.58 -11.16 -0.32
CA ALA A 130 8.95 -10.66 1.01
C ALA A 130 7.78 -10.64 2.01
N TRP A 131 6.56 -10.36 1.54
CA TRP A 131 5.37 -10.20 2.39
C TRP A 131 4.28 -11.24 2.15
N GLY A 132 4.53 -12.26 1.31
CA GLY A 132 3.61 -13.37 1.08
C GLY A 132 2.32 -12.98 0.35
N TYR A 133 2.36 -11.98 -0.53
CA TYR A 133 1.19 -11.64 -1.37
C TYR A 133 1.14 -12.54 -2.61
N GLU A 134 -0.08 -12.91 -3.01
CA GLU A 134 -0.31 -13.66 -4.24
C GLU A 134 -0.14 -12.77 -5.48
N ARG A 135 0.55 -13.30 -6.50
CA ARG A 135 0.63 -12.68 -7.82
C ARG A 135 -0.57 -13.09 -8.65
N LEU A 136 -1.25 -12.12 -9.22
CA LEU A 136 -2.32 -12.32 -10.18
C LEU A 136 -1.73 -12.62 -11.56
N GLU A 137 -2.41 -13.47 -12.31
CA GLU A 137 -2.14 -13.67 -13.72
C GLU A 137 -2.89 -12.62 -14.56
N ARG A 138 -2.33 -12.26 -15.72
CA ARG A 138 -3.04 -11.40 -16.65
C ARG A 138 -4.29 -12.15 -17.15
N PRO A 139 -5.50 -11.59 -16.97
CA PRO A 139 -6.69 -12.22 -17.52
C PRO A 139 -6.60 -12.26 -19.05
N PRO A 140 -7.09 -13.33 -19.70
CA PRO A 140 -7.07 -13.44 -21.16
C PRO A 140 -7.84 -12.27 -21.80
N GLN A 141 -7.40 -11.81 -22.98
CA GLN A 141 -8.00 -10.66 -23.68
C GLN A 141 -9.51 -10.81 -23.95
N SER A 142 -10.08 -12.01 -23.87
CA SER A 142 -11.52 -12.26 -24.03
C SER A 142 -12.36 -11.98 -22.78
N ALA A 143 -11.76 -11.66 -21.63
CA ALA A 143 -12.46 -11.49 -20.34
C ALA A 143 -12.83 -10.03 -19.99
N TRP A 144 -12.66 -9.07 -20.92
CA TRP A 144 -13.10 -7.68 -20.71
C TRP A 144 -14.62 -7.53 -20.76
N VAL A 145 -15.31 -7.98 -19.70
CA VAL A 145 -16.64 -7.46 -19.37
C VAL A 145 -16.41 -6.31 -18.41
N GLN A 146 -16.68 -5.09 -18.86
CA GLN A 146 -16.69 -3.93 -17.99
C GLN A 146 -17.63 -4.20 -16.81
N ARG A 147 -17.12 -4.22 -15.59
CA ARG A 147 -17.98 -4.06 -14.42
C ARG A 147 -18.53 -2.63 -14.49
N PRO A 148 -19.86 -2.44 -14.50
CA PRO A 148 -20.42 -1.11 -14.61
C PRO A 148 -19.91 -0.26 -13.45
N VAL A 149 -19.36 0.91 -13.78
CA VAL A 149 -19.19 2.00 -12.82
C VAL A 149 -20.61 2.36 -12.38
N GLY A 150 -20.90 2.13 -11.10
CA GLY A 150 -22.18 2.47 -10.50
C GLY A 150 -22.52 3.92 -10.79
N ALA A 151 -23.65 4.13 -11.45
CA ALA A 151 -24.26 5.42 -11.64
C ALA A 151 -24.97 5.85 -10.34
N ALA A 152 -24.73 7.12 -9.98
CA ALA A 152 -25.43 7.95 -8.99
C ALA A 152 -25.34 7.54 -7.51
#